data_AF-A0A212LRS8-F1
#
_entry.id   AF-A0A212LRS8-F1
#
_cell.length_a   1.000
_cell.length_b   1.000
_cell.length_c   1.000
_cell.angle_alpha   90.00
_cell.angle_beta   90.00
_cell.angle_gamma   90.00
#
_symmetry.space_group_name_H-M   'P 1'
#
loop_
_entity.id
_entity.type
_entity.pdbx_description
1 polymer ?
#
loop_
_entity_poly.entity_id
_entity_poly.type
_entity_poly.pdbx_seq_one_letter_code
_entity_poly.pdbx_strand_id
1 'polypeptide(L)'
;MATKSNKQNNVCFEDALGKLEIIVKELEAGELPLEEALDKFSQGMSYAKLCFERLSAAEKQVDKILQQEQGRLVEQPLNLAEGN
;
A
#
# COMPACT_ATOMS: atom_id res chain seq x y z
N MET A 1 9.16 -32.92 -3.32
CA MET A 1 8.98 -32.62 -1.87
C MET A 1 9.72 -31.32 -1.59
N ALA A 2 9.03 -30.19 -1.66
CA ALA A 2 8.33 -29.52 -0.54
C ALA A 2 9.25 -28.55 0.22
N THR A 3 9.37 -27.31 -0.29
CA THR A 3 9.85 -26.16 0.48
C THR A 3 8.64 -25.30 0.84
N LYS A 4 8.05 -25.58 2.01
CA LYS A 4 7.05 -24.73 2.67
C LYS A 4 7.78 -23.66 3.51
N SER A 5 7.10 -22.52 3.64
CA SER A 5 7.19 -21.51 4.71
C SER A 5 8.22 -20.38 4.56
N ASN A 6 7.75 -19.26 4.00
CA ASN A 6 7.72 -18.00 4.75
C ASN A 6 6.59 -17.10 4.22
N LYS A 7 5.33 -17.45 4.55
CA LYS A 7 4.14 -16.63 4.27
C LYS A 7 4.04 -15.57 5.37
N GLN A 8 5.04 -14.69 5.44
CA GLN A 8 4.92 -13.46 6.22
C GLN A 8 3.96 -12.54 5.48
N ASN A 9 3.11 -11.90 6.27
CA ASN A 9 1.87 -11.23 5.93
C ASN A 9 2.09 -9.90 5.18
N ASN A 10 2.99 -9.89 4.21
CA ASN A 10 3.33 -8.72 3.42
C ASN A 10 2.54 -8.81 2.11
N VAL A 11 1.29 -8.34 2.12
CA VAL A 11 0.49 -8.23 0.89
C VAL A 11 1.30 -7.38 -0.10
N CYS A 12 1.61 -7.95 -1.27
CA CYS A 12 2.32 -7.22 -2.32
C CYS A 12 1.42 -6.14 -2.92
N PHE A 13 2.00 -5.15 -3.60
CA PHE A 13 1.20 -4.06 -4.21
C PHE A 13 0.15 -4.62 -5.17
N GLU A 14 0.54 -5.56 -6.03
CA GLU A 14 -0.32 -6.20 -7.02
C GLU A 14 -1.44 -7.00 -6.36
N ASP A 15 -1.14 -7.68 -5.24
CA ASP A 15 -2.16 -8.42 -4.47
C ASP A 15 -3.17 -7.47 -3.81
N ALA A 16 -2.70 -6.35 -3.26
CA ALA A 16 -3.56 -5.35 -2.64
C ALA A 16 -4.47 -4.68 -3.68
N LEU A 17 -3.90 -4.34 -4.84
CA LEU A 17 -4.62 -3.75 -5.95
C LEU A 17 -5.68 -4.72 -6.50
N GLY A 18 -5.31 -5.98 -6.74
CA GLY A 18 -6.27 -6.98 -7.22
C GLY A 18 -7.43 -7.22 -6.26
N LYS A 19 -7.17 -7.22 -4.94
CA LYS A 19 -8.23 -7.31 -3.93
C LYS A 19 -9.13 -6.08 -3.92
N LEU A 20 -8.56 -4.89 -4.09
CA LEU A 20 -9.32 -3.65 -4.19
C LEU A 20 -10.25 -3.66 -5.40
N GLU A 21 -9.75 -4.09 -6.57
CA GLU A 21 -10.57 -4.19 -7.79
C GLU A 21 -11.76 -5.14 -7.63
N ILE A 22 -11.55 -6.28 -6.95
CA ILE A 22 -12.64 -7.23 -6.65
C ILE A 22 -13.69 -6.56 -5.77
N ILE A 23 -13.27 -5.90 -4.70
CA ILE A 23 -14.18 -5.20 -3.78
C ILE A 23 -14.97 -4.11 -4.51
N VAL A 24 -14.31 -3.32 -5.35
CA VAL A 24 -14.98 -2.27 -6.14
C VAL A 24 -16.03 -2.89 -7.05
N LYS A 25 -15.71 -3.97 -7.78
CA LYS A 25 -16.68 -4.68 -8.62
C LYS A 25 -17.88 -5.19 -7.83
N GLU A 26 -17.65 -5.78 -6.66
CA GLU A 26 -18.73 -6.28 -5.80
C GLU A 26 -19.63 -5.14 -5.29
N LEU A 27 -19.06 -3.99 -4.94
CA LEU A 27 -19.82 -2.80 -4.53
C LEU A 27 -20.59 -2.18 -5.70
N GLU A 28 -20.00 -2.12 -6.89
CA GLU A 28 -20.64 -1.58 -8.12
C GLU A 28 -21.78 -2.47 -8.61
N ALA A 29 -21.73 -3.78 -8.37
CA ALA A 29 -22.81 -4.70 -8.72
C ALA A 29 -24.12 -4.37 -7.97
N GLY A 30 -24.03 -3.78 -6.77
CA GLY A 30 -25.19 -3.31 -6.00
C GLY A 30 -26.09 -4.42 -5.45
N GLU A 31 -25.66 -5.67 -5.50
CA GLU A 31 -26.41 -6.85 -5.01
C GLU A 31 -26.17 -7.14 -3.52
N LEU A 32 -25.24 -6.42 -2.89
CA LEU A 32 -24.86 -6.63 -1.49
C LEU A 32 -25.86 -5.96 -0.52
N PRO A 33 -26.23 -6.63 0.58
CA PRO A 33 -26.90 -5.98 1.71
C PRO A 33 -26.05 -4.82 2.24
N LEU A 34 -26.72 -3.81 2.81
CA LEU A 34 -26.06 -2.59 3.32
C LEU A 34 -24.89 -2.91 4.28
N GLU A 35 -25.09 -3.86 5.17
CA GLU A 35 -24.11 -4.22 6.20
C GLU A 35 -22.86 -4.87 5.59
N GLU A 36 -23.02 -5.72 4.58
CA GLU A 36 -21.92 -6.30 3.81
C GLU A 36 -21.22 -5.26 2.94
N ALA A 37 -21.97 -4.34 2.33
CA ALA A 37 -21.42 -3.24 1.54
C ALA A 37 -20.53 -2.31 2.40
N LEU A 38 -20.94 -2.04 3.65
CA LEU A 38 -20.14 -1.26 4.60
C LEU A 38 -18.83 -1.97 4.98
N ASP A 39 -18.88 -3.27 5.22
CA ASP A 39 -17.68 -4.06 5.54
C ASP A 39 -16.71 -4.09 4.36
N LYS A 40 -17.22 -4.38 3.14
CA LYS A 40 -16.45 -4.35 1.89
C LYS A 40 -15.84 -2.97 1.64
N PHE A 41 -16.59 -1.89 1.86
CA PHE A 41 -16.06 -0.53 1.72
C PHE A 41 -14.89 -0.25 2.68
N SER A 42 -15.00 -0.65 3.95
CA SER A 42 -13.94 -0.51 4.94
C SER A 42 -12.67 -1.29 4.54
N GLN A 43 -12.85 -2.53 4.07
CA GLN A 43 -11.76 -3.33 3.52
C GLN A 43 -11.13 -2.67 2.29
N GLY A 44 -11.94 -2.15 1.36
CA GLY A 44 -11.49 -1.43 0.18
C GLY A 44 -10.65 -0.21 0.54
N MET A 45 -11.09 0.60 1.49
CA MET A 45 -10.31 1.74 2.00
C MET A 45 -8.94 1.31 2.57
N SER A 46 -8.90 0.18 3.27
CA SER A 46 -7.65 -0.36 3.81
C SER A 46 -6.67 -0.77 2.69
N TYR A 47 -7.15 -1.43 1.64
CA TYR A 47 -6.34 -1.79 0.48
C TYR A 47 -5.90 -0.57 -0.34
N ALA A 48 -6.79 0.42 -0.53
CA ALA A 48 -6.47 1.66 -1.22
C ALA A 48 -5.35 2.44 -0.50
N LYS A 49 -5.45 2.54 0.83
CA LYS A 49 -4.40 3.15 1.66
C LYS A 49 -3.07 2.42 1.50
N LEU A 50 -3.08 1.08 1.57
CA LEU A 50 -1.87 0.28 1.39
C LEU A 50 -1.24 0.50 0.01
N CYS A 51 -2.04 0.53 -1.07
CA CYS A 51 -1.55 0.81 -2.42
C CYS A 51 -0.87 2.18 -2.50
N PHE A 52 -1.51 3.21 -1.92
CA PHE A 52 -0.95 4.56 -1.88
C PHE A 52 0.38 4.62 -1.13
N GLU A 53 0.48 3.96 0.03
CA GLU A 53 1.72 3.90 0.80
C GLU A 53 2.87 3.23 0.01
N ARG A 54 2.57 2.17 -0.73
CA ARG A 54 3.58 1.49 -1.59
C ARG A 54 4.03 2.38 -2.75
N LEU A 55 3.10 3.05 -3.42
CA LEU A 55 3.43 3.99 -4.50
C LEU A 55 4.27 5.16 -3.99
N SER A 56 3.90 5.75 -2.85
CA SER A 56 4.68 6.84 -2.24
C SER A 56 6.09 6.39 -1.83
N ALA A 57 6.24 5.16 -1.32
CA ALA A 57 7.55 4.61 -1.01
C ALA A 57 8.41 4.42 -2.26
N ALA A 58 7.81 3.91 -3.36
CA ALA A 58 8.49 3.74 -4.64
C ALA A 58 8.91 5.09 -5.25
N GLU A 59 8.01 6.08 -5.25
CA GLU A 59 8.29 7.45 -5.72
C GLU A 59 9.49 8.06 -4.98
N LYS A 60 9.49 8.00 -3.64
CA LYS A 60 10.61 8.49 -2.82
C LYS A 60 11.93 7.77 -3.14
N GLN A 61 11.88 6.49 -3.49
CA GLN A 61 13.07 5.73 -3.84
C GLN A 61 13.61 6.14 -5.22
N VAL A 62 12.72 6.35 -6.20
CA VAL A 62 13.08 6.89 -7.53
C VAL A 62 13.70 8.28 -7.40
N ASP A 63 13.07 9.17 -6.63
CA ASP A 63 13.57 10.52 -6.38
C ASP A 63 14.98 10.52 -5.76
N LYS A 64 15.23 9.63 -4.80
CA LYS A 64 16.57 9.48 -4.19
C LYS A 64 17.61 9.06 -5.22
N ILE A 65 17.28 8.10 -6.09
CA ILE A 65 18.20 7.62 -7.14
C ILE A 65 18.51 8.75 -8.13
N LEU A 66 17.50 9.46 -8.61
CA LEU A 66 17.67 10.59 -9.53
C LEU A 66 18.51 11.72 -8.92
N GLN A 67 18.30 12.04 -7.64
CA GLN A 67 19.06 13.06 -6.93
C GLN A 67 20.52 12.64 -6.70
N GLN A 68 20.78 11.36 -6.42
CA GLN A 68 22.13 10.81 -6.33
C GLN A 68 22.86 10.86 -7.67
N GLU A 69 22.19 10.52 -8.77
CA GLU A 69 22.75 10.55 -10.12
C GLU A 69 23.09 12.00 -10.56
N GLN A 70 22.32 12.97 -10.09
CA GLN A 70 22.54 14.41 -10.33
C GLN A 70 23.52 15.06 -9.33
N GLY A 71 24.11 14.29 -8.40
CA GLY A 71 25.06 14.80 -7.41
C GLY A 71 24.47 15.79 -6.39
N ARG A 72 23.14 15.81 -6.23
CA ARG A 72 22.44 16.74 -5.34
C ARG A 72 22.29 16.11 -3.95
N LEU A 73 22.90 16.70 -2.93
CA LEU A 73 22.76 16.28 -1.53
C LEU A 73 21.33 16.57 -1.04
N VAL A 74 20.66 15.56 -0.49
CA VAL A 74 19.30 15.70 0.04
C VAL A 74 19.37 16.07 1.52
N GLU A 75 18.92 17.27 1.86
CA GLU A 75 18.70 17.69 3.24
C GLU A 75 17.48 16.93 3.77
N GLN A 76 17.72 15.85 4.51
CA GLN A 76 16.65 15.16 5.22
C GLN A 76 16.38 15.92 6.53
N PRO A 77 15.14 16.28 6.87
CA PRO A 77 14.85 16.93 8.14
C PRO A 77 15.31 16.00 9.27
N LEU A 78 16.20 16.51 10.11
CA LEU A 78 16.66 15.87 11.33
C LEU A 78 15.48 15.77 12.29
N ASN A 79 14.73 14.67 12.23
CA ASN A 79 13.71 14.38 13.23
C ASN A 79 14.41 13.86 14.50
N LEU A 80 14.88 14.79 15.32
CA LEU A 80 15.21 14.50 16.71
C LEU A 80 13.88 14.25 17.41
N ALA A 81 13.44 13.00 17.43
CA ALA A 81 12.44 12.57 18.40
C ALA A 81 13.07 12.82 19.78
N GLU A 82 12.70 13.94 20.40
CA GLU A 82 13.09 14.26 21.76
C GLU A 82 12.61 13.10 22.64
N GLY A 83 13.58 12.43 23.26
CA GLY A 83 13.35 11.31 24.15
C GLY A 83 12.46 11.74 25.30
N ASN A 84 11.53 10.86 25.66
CA ASN A 84 10.85 10.91 26.94
C ASN A 84 11.57 10.01 27.95
#